data_AF-A0A182SXX3-F1
#
_entry.id   AF-A0A182SXX3-F1
#
_cell.length_a   1.000
_cell.length_b   1.000
_cell.length_c   1.000
_cell.angle_alpha   90.00
_cell.angle_beta   90.00
_cell.angle_gamma   90.00
#
_symmetry.space_group_name_H-M   'P 1'
#
loop_
_entity.id
_entity.type
_entity.pdbx_description
1 polymer ?
#
loop_
_entity_poly.entity_id
_entity_poly.type
_entity_poly.pdbx_seq_one_letter_code
_entity_poly.pdbx_strand_id
1 'polypeptide(L)'
;MGTAVLQRSEKYFRRAAEYLPERWLSERPGDVPSAKDSNPFIFLPFGFGARSCIGKRLAMMEMEIITARLVRQFDIHWNYDNLRFKSALINIPSNPLQFEMREVDH
;
A
#
# COMPACT_ATOMS: atom_id res chain seq x y z
N MET A 1 16.51 -0.75 5.01
CA MET A 1 15.29 0.02 5.34
C MET A 1 15.30 1.47 4.83
N GLY A 2 16.00 1.79 3.73
CA GLY A 2 16.06 3.16 3.21
C GLY A 2 14.89 3.56 2.29
N THR A 3 14.25 2.58 1.64
CA THR A 3 13.17 2.83 0.67
C THR A 3 11.94 3.50 1.28
N ALA A 4 11.58 3.16 2.52
CA ALA A 4 10.45 3.76 3.22
C ALA A 4 10.62 5.27 3.46
N VAL A 5 11.87 5.75 3.63
CA VAL A 5 12.17 7.18 3.79
C VAL A 5 11.96 7.92 2.47
N LEU A 6 12.44 7.35 1.36
CA LEU A 6 12.26 7.94 0.03
C LEU A 6 10.80 7.98 -0.39
N GLN A 7 10.04 6.92 -0.10
CA GLN A 7 8.62 6.80 -0.41
C GLN A 7 7.74 7.80 0.37
N ARG A 8 8.19 8.23 1.55
CA ARG A 8 7.51 9.22 2.39
C ARG A 8 8.00 10.65 2.19
N SER A 9 8.92 10.88 1.24
CA SER A 9 9.47 12.20 0.99
C SER A 9 8.66 12.94 -0.07
N GLU A 10 8.21 14.15 0.30
CA GLU A 10 7.55 15.11 -0.61
C GLU A 10 8.40 15.47 -1.84
N LYS A 11 9.72 15.27 -1.76
CA LYS A 11 10.63 15.45 -2.90
C LYS A 11 10.36 14.47 -4.04
N TYR A 12 9.93 13.25 -3.69
CA TYR A 12 9.75 12.18 -4.66
C TYR A 12 8.27 11.91 -4.90
N PHE A 13 7.45 11.86 -3.85
CA PHE A 13 6.02 11.71 -3.95
C PHE A 13 5.33 12.93 -3.34
N ARG A 14 4.74 13.80 -4.18
CA ARG A 14 3.93 14.91 -3.66
C ARG A 14 2.71 14.35 -2.93
N ARG A 15 2.37 14.93 -1.76
CA ARG A 15 1.35 14.41 -0.83
C ARG A 15 1.69 12.98 -0.38
N ALA A 16 2.96 12.73 -0.03
CA ALA A 16 3.47 11.40 0.31
C ALA A 16 2.83 10.80 1.57
N ALA A 17 2.33 11.65 2.47
CA ALA A 17 1.66 11.22 3.69
C ALA A 17 0.19 10.80 3.46
N GLU A 18 -0.38 11.14 2.30
CA GLU A 18 -1.77 10.83 1.98
C GLU A 18 -1.89 9.49 1.24
N TYR A 19 -2.96 8.75 1.52
CA TYR A 19 -3.29 7.53 0.79
C TYR A 19 -4.01 7.90 -0.52
N LEU A 20 -3.28 7.86 -1.64
CA LEU A 20 -3.77 8.22 -2.97
C LEU A 20 -3.52 7.08 -3.98
N PRO A 21 -4.39 6.04 -4.03
CA PRO A 21 -4.29 4.96 -5.00
C PRO A 21 -4.27 5.45 -6.46
N GLU A 22 -5.03 6.50 -6.74
CA GLU A 22 -5.24 7.07 -8.07
C GLU A 22 -3.93 7.59 -8.68
N ARG A 23 -2.91 7.87 -7.85
CA ARG A 23 -1.60 8.34 -8.31
C ARG A 23 -0.88 7.33 -9.20
N TRP A 24 -1.27 6.05 -9.13
CA TRP A 24 -0.73 4.95 -9.93
C TRP A 24 -1.50 4.68 -11.22
N LEU A 25 -2.67 5.30 -11.39
CA LEU A 25 -3.51 5.12 -12.57
C LEU A 25 -3.00 5.95 -13.75
N SER A 26 -3.24 5.43 -14.96
CA SER A 26 -2.94 6.16 -16.20
C SER A 26 -3.87 7.36 -16.37
N GLU A 27 -5.17 7.14 -16.15
CA GLU A 27 -6.21 8.17 -16.08
C GLU A 27 -6.45 8.52 -14.62
N ARG A 28 -6.36 9.80 -14.27
CA ARG A 28 -6.46 10.27 -12.87
C ARG A 28 -7.10 11.67 -12.81
N PRO A 29 -7.68 12.07 -11.68
CA PRO A 29 -8.11 13.44 -11.46
C PRO A 29 -6.96 14.44 -11.64
N GLY A 30 -7.25 15.64 -12.15
CA GLY A 30 -6.22 16.62 -12.52
C GLY A 30 -5.38 17.15 -11.34
N ASP A 31 -5.89 17.06 -10.12
CA ASP A 31 -5.24 17.50 -8.89
C ASP A 31 -4.38 16.39 -8.22
N VAL A 32 -4.45 15.15 -8.70
CA VAL A 32 -3.68 14.02 -8.16
C VAL A 32 -2.30 13.93 -8.84
N PRO A 33 -1.18 14.05 -8.09
CA PRO A 33 0.15 13.95 -8.68
C PRO A 33 0.44 12.53 -9.18
N SER A 34 1.24 12.33 -10.23
CA SER A 34 1.53 10.98 -10.74
C SER A 34 2.64 10.31 -9.94
N ALA A 35 2.62 8.98 -9.84
CA ALA A 35 3.79 8.22 -9.42
C ALA A 35 4.89 8.18 -10.49
N LYS A 36 4.54 8.42 -11.76
CA LYS A 36 5.49 8.45 -12.88
C LYS A 36 6.40 9.68 -12.86
N ASP A 37 6.06 10.69 -12.06
CA ASP A 37 6.88 11.89 -11.84
C ASP A 37 8.12 11.57 -10.97
N SER A 38 8.10 10.44 -10.25
CA SER A 38 9.18 9.94 -9.41
C SER A 38 10.09 8.96 -10.16
N ASN A 39 11.34 8.80 -9.71
CA ASN A 39 12.21 7.77 -10.25
C ASN A 39 11.62 6.35 -9.96
N PRO A 40 11.47 5.47 -10.96
CA PRO A 40 10.84 4.16 -10.78
C PRO A 40 11.58 3.24 -9.80
N PHE A 41 12.87 3.46 -9.54
CA PHE A 41 13.65 2.69 -8.58
C PHE A 41 13.41 3.08 -7.11
N ILE A 42 12.57 4.08 -6.85
CA ILE A 42 12.18 4.48 -5.48
C ILE A 42 11.15 3.51 -4.90
N PHE A 43 10.28 2.96 -5.76
CA PHE A 43 9.23 2.03 -5.36
C PHE A 43 9.48 0.63 -5.91
N LEU A 44 10.20 -0.19 -5.13
CA LEU A 44 10.56 -1.57 -5.48
C LEU A 44 10.15 -2.55 -4.37
N PRO A 45 8.86 -2.71 -4.06
CA PRO A 45 8.39 -3.56 -2.95
C PRO A 45 8.77 -5.03 -3.11
N PHE A 46 8.98 -5.49 -4.34
CA PHE A 46 9.41 -6.85 -4.67
C PHE A 46 10.86 -6.92 -5.16
N GLY A 47 11.65 -5.87 -4.96
CA GLY A 47 12.98 -5.74 -5.54
C GLY A 47 12.96 -5.61 -7.07
N PHE A 48 14.13 -5.77 -7.70
CA PHE A 48 14.33 -5.61 -9.14
C PHE A 48 15.37 -6.61 -9.66
N GLY A 49 15.30 -6.93 -10.97
CA GLY A 49 16.26 -7.80 -11.65
C GLY A 49 16.13 -9.29 -11.29
N ALA A 50 17.22 -10.04 -11.56
CA ALA A 50 17.26 -11.50 -11.42
C ALA A 50 17.06 -12.02 -9.98
N ARG A 51 17.21 -11.15 -8.98
CA ARG A 51 17.01 -11.46 -7.55
C ARG A 51 15.77 -10.77 -6.97
N SER A 52 14.85 -10.32 -7.82
CA SER A 52 13.52 -9.88 -7.36
C SER A 52 12.77 -11.03 -6.69
N CYS A 53 11.76 -10.68 -5.88
CA CYS A 53 10.97 -11.65 -5.12
C CYS A 53 10.37 -12.70 -6.06
N ILE A 54 10.79 -13.95 -5.87
CA ILE A 54 10.29 -15.10 -6.64
C ILE A 54 8.78 -15.28 -6.47
N GLY A 55 8.24 -14.91 -5.31
CA GLY A 55 6.82 -14.98 -4.98
C GLY A 55 5.98 -13.80 -5.48
N LYS A 56 6.53 -12.82 -6.21
CA LYS A 56 5.81 -11.60 -6.62
C LYS A 56 4.46 -11.90 -7.28
N ARG A 57 4.42 -12.86 -8.20
CA ARG A 57 3.19 -13.19 -8.94
C ARG A 57 2.12 -13.79 -8.03
N LEU A 58 2.52 -14.70 -7.14
CA LEU A 58 1.62 -15.32 -6.18
C LEU A 58 1.08 -14.28 -5.19
N ALA A 59 1.97 -13.48 -4.60
CA ALA A 59 1.60 -12.44 -3.64
C ALA A 59 0.63 -11.41 -4.25
N MET A 60 0.87 -10.96 -5.49
CA MET A 60 -0.05 -10.05 -6.18
C MET A 60 -1.43 -10.67 -6.38
N MET A 61 -1.49 -11.93 -6.84
CA MET A 61 -2.75 -12.64 -7.04
C MET A 61 -3.53 -12.80 -5.73
N GLU A 62 -2.87 -13.22 -4.65
CA GLU A 62 -3.49 -13.38 -3.34
C GLU A 62 -4.02 -12.04 -2.80
N MET A 63 -3.22 -10.96 -2.90
CA MET A 63 -3.64 -9.62 -2.48
C MET A 63 -4.85 -9.12 -3.28
N GLU A 64 -4.88 -9.34 -4.60
CA GLU A 64 -6.00 -8.95 -5.46
C GLU A 64 -7.28 -9.71 -5.08
N ILE A 65 -7.19 -11.03 -4.91
CA ILE A 65 -8.34 -11.87 -4.53
C ILE A 65 -8.87 -11.49 -3.15
N ILE A 66 -7.99 -11.37 -2.16
CA ILE A 66 -8.37 -11.02 -0.78
C ILE A 66 -9.01 -9.64 -0.75
N THR A 67 -8.39 -8.64 -1.40
CA THR A 67 -8.93 -7.28 -1.46
C THR A 67 -10.31 -7.26 -2.11
N ALA A 68 -10.46 -7.92 -3.27
CA ALA A 68 -11.74 -7.98 -3.97
C ALA A 68 -12.83 -8.68 -3.16
N ARG A 69 -12.50 -9.73 -2.40
CA ARG A 69 -13.44 -10.40 -1.49
C ARG A 69 -13.85 -9.49 -0.34
N LEU A 70 -12.88 -8.89 0.34
CA LEU A 70 -13.08 -8.02 1.48
C LEU A 70 -14.00 -6.83 1.14
N VAL A 71 -13.68 -6.08 0.09
CA VAL A 71 -14.45 -4.87 -0.29
C VAL A 71 -15.85 -5.19 -0.84
N ARG A 72 -16.09 -6.43 -1.30
CA ARG A 72 -17.42 -6.86 -1.76
C ARG A 72 -18.30 -7.36 -0.63
N GLN A 73 -17.71 -7.98 0.38
CA GLN A 73 -18.47 -8.66 1.43
C GLN A 73 -18.60 -7.82 2.70
N PHE A 74 -17.66 -6.90 2.95
CA PHE A 74 -17.58 -6.19 4.21
C PHE A 74 -17.42 -4.68 4.01
N ASP A 75 -18.12 -3.93 4.84
CA ASP A 75 -17.79 -2.55 5.17
C ASP A 75 -16.78 -2.55 6.33
N ILE A 76 -15.58 -2.02 6.09
CA ILE A 76 -14.41 -2.17 6.97
C ILE A 76 -14.07 -0.82 7.60
N HIS A 77 -14.14 -0.75 8.92
CA HIS A 77 -13.89 0.46 9.71
C HIS A 77 -12.64 0.31 10.58
N TRP A 78 -11.89 1.42 10.70
CA TRP A 78 -10.76 1.56 11.61
C TRP A 78 -11.09 2.62 12.68
N ASN A 79 -11.45 2.16 13.88
CA ASN A 79 -11.93 3.03 14.96
C ASN A 79 -10.89 3.22 16.09
N TYR A 80 -9.61 2.98 15.79
CA TYR A 80 -8.54 2.94 16.80
C TYR A 80 -7.42 3.93 16.49
N ASP A 81 -6.50 4.07 17.44
CA ASP A 81 -5.29 4.87 17.29
C ASP A 81 -4.52 4.56 16.00
N ASN A 82 -3.65 5.48 15.62
CA ASN A 82 -2.76 5.32 14.48
C ASN A 82 -2.00 3.97 14.53
N LEU A 83 -1.98 3.27 13.40
CA LEU A 83 -1.24 2.02 13.23
C LEU A 83 0.26 2.26 13.44
N ARG A 84 0.86 1.50 14.35
CA ARG A 84 2.28 1.59 14.70
C ARG A 84 3.02 0.39 14.14
N PHE A 85 4.13 0.62 13.46
CA PHE A 85 4.98 -0.44 12.93
C PHE A 85 6.25 -0.58 13.76
N LYS A 86 6.60 -1.83 14.11
CA LYS A 86 7.92 -2.18 14.59
C LYS A 86 8.71 -2.76 13.44
N SER A 87 9.93 -2.29 13.27
CA SER A 87 10.82 -2.90 12.30
C SER A 87 11.65 -4.02 12.94
N ALA A 88 11.59 -5.19 12.32
CA ALA A 88 12.37 -6.37 12.66
C ALA A 88 13.00 -6.91 11.37
N LEU A 89 12.97 -8.23 11.16
CA LEU A 89 13.31 -8.81 9.85
C LEU A 89 12.37 -8.30 8.74
N ILE A 90 11.09 -8.14 9.08
CA ILE A 90 10.07 -7.47 8.29
C ILE A 90 9.40 -6.39 9.15
N ASN A 91 8.71 -5.44 8.50
CA ASN A 91 7.88 -4.48 9.23
C ASN A 91 6.59 -5.17 9.67
N ILE A 92 6.30 -5.12 10.97
CA ILE A 92 5.11 -5.72 11.57
C ILE A 92 4.31 -4.67 12.33
N PRO A 93 2.97 -4.74 12.32
CA PRO A 93 2.14 -4.00 13.27
C PRO A 93 2.57 -4.30 14.71
N SER A 94 2.62 -3.27 15.54
CA SER A 94 3.02 -3.35 16.95
C SER A 94 1.86 -3.13 17.92
N ASN A 95 0.74 -2.62 17.42
CA ASN A 95 -0.54 -2.57 18.12
C ASN A 95 -1.53 -3.59 17.51
N PRO A 96 -2.50 -4.10 18.29
CA PRO A 96 -3.53 -5.00 17.80
C PRO A 96 -4.28 -4.44 16.59
N LEU A 97 -4.53 -5.30 15.61
CA LEU A 97 -5.34 -4.98 14.44
C LEU A 97 -6.81 -5.25 14.76
N GLN A 98 -7.49 -4.24 15.28
CA GLN A 98 -8.90 -4.33 15.64
C GLN A 98 -9.72 -3.66 14.54
N PHE A 99 -10.03 -4.40 13.48
CA PHE A 99 -10.96 -3.91 12.46
C PHE A 99 -12.40 -4.18 12.92
N GLU A 100 -13.28 -3.21 12.71
CA GLU A 100 -14.71 -3.48 12.70
C GLU A 100 -15.10 -3.84 11.27
N MET A 101 -15.69 -5.02 11.07
CA MET A 101 -16.14 -5.49 9.76
C MET A 101 -17.63 -5.80 9.85
N ARG A 102 -18.42 -5.18 8.98
CA ARG A 102 -19.87 -5.39 8.88
C ARG A 102 -20.17 -6.03 7.54
N GLU A 103 -20.93 -7.10 7.52
CA GLU A 103 -21.35 -7.71 6.24
C GLU A 103 -22.23 -6.71 5.47
N VAL A 104 -22.00 -6.63 4.15
CA VAL A 104 -22.80 -5.82 3.24
C VAL A 104 -23.87 -6.70 2.64
N ASP A 105 -25.13 -6.42 2.98
CA ASP A 105 -26.28 -7.03 2.31
C ASP A 105 -26.39 -6.43 0.90
N HIS A 106 -26.30 -7.29 -0.13
CA HIS A 106 -26.56 -6.93 -1.53
C HIS A 106 -28.00 -7.25 -1.92
#